data_AF-A0A1S2GVR1-F1
#
_entry.id   AF-A0A1S2GVR1-F1
#
_cell.length_a   1.000
_cell.length_b   1.000
_cell.length_c   1.000
_cell.angle_alpha   90.00
_cell.angle_beta   90.00
_cell.angle_gamma   90.00
#
_symmetry.space_group_name_H-M   'P 1'
#
loop_
_entity.id
_entity.type
_entity.pdbx_description
1 polymer ?
#
loop_
_entity_poly.entity_id
_entity_poly.type
_entity_poly.pdbx_seq_one_letter_code
_entity_poly.pdbx_strand_id
1 'polypeptide(L)'
;MARWQPGTRDRLQAVSLQLFAEHGFEQTTVAEIAAAAEVTERTFFRHFADKREVLFAGQDDFVALFTDPIDQAPADTPPFDLVARALQHTGAFFADDRRAWSRLRQPIIEAEPSLRERELGKLAMATVRIGEVLRARGVPEPAATLAAETGITVFHLSFQQWIAPGETRSMEAITHERLSALTELVHPGH
;
A
#
# COMPACT_ATOMS: atom_id res chain seq x y z
N MET A 1 -27.65 2.01 18.36
CA MET A 1 -26.86 2.07 17.10
C MET A 1 -25.54 2.75 17.42
N ALA A 2 -24.45 2.00 17.58
CA ALA A 2 -23.13 2.60 17.77
C ALA A 2 -22.69 3.18 16.42
N ARG A 3 -22.79 4.50 16.27
CA ARG A 3 -22.26 5.25 15.12
C ARG A 3 -20.74 5.09 15.16
N TRP A 4 -20.19 4.23 14.32
CA TRP A 4 -18.75 4.12 14.10
C TRP A 4 -18.23 5.53 13.83
N GLN A 5 -17.40 6.07 14.72
CA GLN A 5 -16.72 7.34 14.52
C GLN A 5 -15.32 7.01 13.99
N PRO A 6 -14.99 7.39 12.75
CA PRO A 6 -13.64 7.20 12.22
C PRO A 6 -12.64 7.86 13.17
N GLY A 7 -11.48 7.24 13.36
CA GLY A 7 -10.43 7.82 14.20
C GLY A 7 -10.00 9.19 13.66
N THR A 8 -9.34 10.02 14.48
CA THR A 8 -8.84 11.33 14.03
C THR A 8 -7.97 11.22 12.77
N ARG A 9 -7.17 10.16 12.65
CA ARG A 9 -6.38 9.86 11.46
C ARG A 9 -7.27 9.69 10.21
N ASP A 10 -8.31 8.87 10.29
CA ASP A 10 -9.21 8.60 9.17
C ASP A 10 -9.99 9.85 8.74
N ARG A 11 -10.45 10.66 9.71
CA ARG A 11 -11.11 11.95 9.41
C ARG A 11 -10.17 12.90 8.67
N LEU A 12 -8.92 13.01 9.11
CA LEU A 12 -7.90 13.81 8.44
C LEU A 12 -7.64 13.32 7.00
N GLN A 13 -7.55 12.00 6.77
CA GLN A 13 -7.38 11.45 5.42
C GLN A 13 -8.57 11.72 4.51
N ALA A 14 -9.79 11.53 5.00
CA ALA A 14 -11.00 11.78 4.22
C ALA A 14 -11.12 13.26 3.80
N VAL A 15 -10.93 14.17 4.75
CA VAL A 15 -10.97 15.62 4.50
C VAL A 15 -9.85 16.05 3.55
N SER A 16 -8.65 15.50 3.71
CA SER A 16 -7.52 15.81 2.83
C SER A 16 -7.79 15.40 1.39
N LEU A 17 -8.33 14.19 1.16
CA LEU A 17 -8.71 13.75 -0.18
C LEU A 17 -9.75 14.65 -0.82
N GLN A 18 -10.77 15.05 -0.05
CA GLN A 18 -11.80 15.95 -0.55
C GLN A 18 -11.20 17.30 -0.97
N LEU A 19 -10.41 17.93 -0.10
CA LEU A 19 -9.81 19.23 -0.40
C LEU A 19 -8.81 19.15 -1.56
N PHE A 20 -8.01 18.09 -1.65
CA PHE A 20 -7.10 17.90 -2.79
C PHE A 20 -7.85 17.67 -4.10
N ALA A 21 -8.99 16.98 -4.08
CA ALA A 21 -9.82 16.79 -5.26
C ALA A 21 -10.52 18.09 -5.71
N GLU A 22 -10.93 18.94 -4.75
CA GLU A 22 -11.65 20.20 -5.02
C GLU A 22 -10.71 21.35 -5.41
N HIS A 23 -9.58 21.50 -4.72
CA HIS A 23 -8.70 22.68 -4.84
C HIS A 23 -7.33 22.37 -5.44
N GLY A 24 -6.96 21.10 -5.54
CA GLY A 24 -5.61 20.67 -5.90
C GLY A 24 -4.70 20.48 -4.68
N PHE A 25 -3.72 19.58 -4.82
CA PHE A 25 -2.79 19.25 -3.75
C PHE A 25 -1.97 20.46 -3.32
N GLU A 26 -1.38 21.20 -4.26
CA GLU A 26 -0.50 22.34 -3.98
C GLU A 26 -1.22 23.48 -3.26
N GLN A 27 -2.44 23.80 -3.69
CA GLN A 27 -3.25 24.90 -3.17
C GLN A 27 -3.79 24.62 -1.76
N THR A 28 -3.93 23.35 -1.38
CA THR A 28 -4.47 22.96 -0.07
C THR A 28 -3.38 23.00 1.01
N THR A 29 -3.69 23.65 2.13
CA THR A 29 -2.79 23.78 3.29
C THR A 29 -3.15 22.83 4.43
N VAL A 30 -2.18 22.54 5.30
CA VAL A 30 -2.42 21.75 6.52
C VAL A 30 -3.40 22.46 7.47
N ALA A 31 -3.37 23.80 7.51
CA ALA A 31 -4.30 24.60 8.30
C ALA A 31 -5.76 24.41 7.85
N GLU A 32 -6.03 24.43 6.54
CA GLU A 32 -7.35 24.18 5.99
C GLU A 32 -7.84 22.75 6.28
N ILE A 33 -6.96 21.76 6.11
CA ILE A 33 -7.28 20.36 6.43
C ILE A 33 -7.62 20.21 7.92
N ALA A 34 -6.80 20.78 8.80
CA ALA A 34 -7.00 20.68 10.24
C ALA A 34 -8.32 21.36 10.67
N ALA A 35 -8.58 22.55 10.13
CA ALA A 35 -9.83 23.28 10.37
C ALA A 35 -11.06 22.47 9.91
N ALA A 36 -11.02 21.92 8.68
CA ALA A 36 -12.11 21.12 8.12
C ALA A 36 -12.30 19.77 8.85
N ALA A 37 -11.26 19.23 9.48
CA ALA A 37 -11.34 18.03 10.33
C ALA A 37 -11.64 18.34 11.81
N GLU A 38 -11.90 19.61 12.16
CA GLU A 38 -12.15 20.07 13.53
C GLU A 38 -11.02 19.71 14.51
N VAL A 39 -9.78 19.86 14.07
CA VAL A 39 -8.57 19.64 14.88
C VAL A 39 -7.55 20.77 14.68
N THR A 40 -6.49 20.75 15.48
CA THR A 40 -5.38 21.70 15.33
C THR A 40 -4.32 21.18 14.35
N GLU A 41 -3.51 22.08 13.77
CA GLU A 41 -2.33 21.67 12.98
C GLU A 41 -1.37 20.81 13.80
N ARG A 42 -1.19 21.11 15.09
CA ARG A 42 -0.42 20.26 16.02
C ARG A 42 -0.98 18.83 16.08
N THR A 43 -2.30 18.66 15.98
CA THR A 43 -2.93 17.34 15.91
C THR A 43 -2.67 16.68 14.57
N PHE A 44 -2.74 17.41 13.46
CA PHE A 44 -2.34 16.90 12.14
C PHE A 44 -0.91 16.35 12.18
N PHE A 45 0.05 17.16 12.64
CA PHE A 45 1.47 16.78 12.67
C PHE A 45 1.80 15.66 13.67
N ARG A 46 0.91 15.38 14.63
CA ARG A 46 1.02 14.19 15.48
C ARG A 46 0.71 12.91 14.71
N HIS A 47 -0.10 12.98 13.66
CA HIS A 47 -0.50 11.82 12.85
C HIS A 47 0.31 11.69 11.56
N PHE A 48 0.76 12.80 10.97
CA PHE A 48 1.45 12.82 9.69
C PHE A 48 2.66 13.74 9.74
N ALA A 49 3.80 13.25 9.27
CA ALA A 49 5.05 14.03 9.29
C ALA A 49 4.98 15.26 8.38
N ASP A 50 4.25 15.16 7.26
CA ASP A 50 4.01 16.25 6.33
C ASP A 50 2.65 16.11 5.62
N LYS A 51 2.32 17.08 4.75
CA LYS A 51 1.06 17.08 3.97
C LYS A 51 0.95 15.87 3.03
N ARG A 52 2.06 15.36 2.48
CA ARG A 52 2.05 14.22 1.55
C ARG A 52 1.67 12.94 2.27
N GLU A 53 2.20 12.74 3.49
CA GLU A 53 1.98 11.52 4.27
C GLU A 53 0.51 11.21 4.59
N VAL A 54 -0.38 12.21 4.52
CA VAL A 54 -1.82 11.97 4.69
C VAL A 54 -2.42 11.05 3.62
N LEU A 55 -1.80 10.99 2.43
CA LEU A 55 -2.22 10.14 1.30
C LEU A 55 -1.59 8.75 1.32
N PHE A 56 -0.79 8.42 2.32
CA PHE A 56 -0.11 7.14 2.38
C PHE A 56 -0.41 6.42 3.71
N ALA A 57 -0.24 5.10 3.71
CA ALA A 57 0.13 4.45 4.95
C ALA A 57 1.49 5.03 5.38
N GLY A 58 1.70 5.24 6.69
CA GLY A 58 3.01 5.70 7.18
C GLY A 58 4.12 4.79 6.64
N GLN A 59 5.35 5.29 6.55
CA GLN A 59 6.45 4.48 6.00
C GLN A 59 6.56 3.12 6.69
N ASP A 60 6.55 3.11 8.02
CA ASP A 60 6.65 1.89 8.82
C ASP A 60 5.43 0.99 8.61
N ASP A 61 4.22 1.55 8.58
CA ASP A 61 2.98 0.79 8.34
C ASP A 61 2.99 0.10 6.97
N PHE A 62 3.46 0.80 5.93
CA PHE A 62 3.48 0.27 4.57
C PHE A 62 4.52 -0.83 4.41
N VAL A 63 5.71 -0.66 4.99
CA VAL A 63 6.76 -1.67 4.96
C VAL A 63 6.35 -2.90 5.78
N ALA A 64 5.79 -2.68 6.98
CA ALA A 64 5.29 -3.73 7.86
C ALA A 64 4.24 -4.61 7.18
N LEU A 65 3.39 -4.03 6.32
CA LEU A 65 2.40 -4.78 5.54
C LEU A 65 3.01 -5.94 4.74
N PHE A 66 4.24 -5.78 4.26
CA PHE A 66 4.94 -6.84 3.51
C PHE A 66 5.85 -7.68 4.40
N THR A 67 6.48 -7.10 5.43
CA THR A 67 7.50 -7.79 6.22
C THR A 67 6.91 -8.63 7.34
N ASP A 68 5.86 -8.16 8.01
CA ASP A 68 5.26 -8.86 9.15
C ASP A 68 4.78 -10.28 8.80
N PRO A 69 4.12 -10.52 7.64
CA PRO A 69 3.72 -11.87 7.25
C PRO A 69 4.90 -12.82 6.99
N ILE A 70 6.03 -12.26 6.55
CA ILE A 70 7.27 -13.00 6.32
C ILE A 70 7.90 -13.33 7.67
N ASP A 71 8.01 -12.35 8.56
CA ASP A 71 8.58 -12.49 9.91
C ASP A 71 7.77 -13.45 10.81
N GLN A 72 6.46 -13.54 10.60
CA GLN A 72 5.58 -14.44 11.35
C GLN A 72 5.45 -15.84 10.71
N ALA A 73 6.02 -16.07 9.53
CA ALA A 73 5.93 -17.36 8.85
C ALA A 73 6.77 -18.44 9.57
N PRO A 74 6.34 -19.72 9.58
CA PRO A 74 7.15 -20.84 10.05
C PRO A 74 8.57 -20.85 9.45
N ALA A 75 9.56 -21.31 10.20
CA ALA A 75 10.98 -21.24 9.82
C ALA A 75 11.31 -22.04 8.55
N ASP A 76 10.54 -23.08 8.27
CA ASP A 76 10.66 -23.99 7.13
C ASP A 76 9.79 -23.59 5.92
N THR A 77 9.16 -22.41 5.96
CA THR A 77 8.34 -21.91 4.86
C THR A 77 9.20 -21.70 3.60
N PRO A 78 8.83 -22.29 2.45
CA PRO A 78 9.55 -22.09 1.20
C PRO A 78 9.65 -20.60 0.80
N PRO A 79 10.73 -20.16 0.12
CA PRO A 79 10.93 -18.75 -0.22
C PRO A 79 9.79 -18.12 -1.04
N PHE A 80 9.22 -18.89 -1.98
CA PHE A 80 8.09 -18.42 -2.78
C PHE A 80 6.82 -18.22 -1.94
N ASP A 81 6.57 -19.13 -1.00
CA ASP A 81 5.42 -19.06 -0.10
C ASP A 81 5.52 -17.86 0.86
N LEU A 82 6.74 -17.43 1.23
CA LEU A 82 6.94 -16.20 1.99
C LEU A 82 6.42 -14.96 1.23
N VAL A 83 6.74 -14.85 -0.07
CA VAL A 83 6.26 -13.75 -0.92
C VAL A 83 4.75 -13.84 -1.13
N ALA A 84 4.22 -15.05 -1.38
CA ALA A 84 2.79 -15.26 -1.53
C ALA A 84 2.02 -14.83 -0.27
N ARG A 85 2.53 -15.17 0.93
CA ARG A 85 1.95 -14.74 2.21
C ARG A 85 1.97 -13.23 2.39
N ALA A 86 3.08 -12.57 2.05
CA ALA A 86 3.17 -11.10 2.10
C ALA A 86 2.09 -10.46 1.19
N LEU A 87 1.97 -10.97 -0.04
CA LEU A 87 0.99 -10.51 -1.01
C LEU A 87 -0.46 -10.76 -0.59
N GLN A 88 -0.77 -11.92 -0.01
CA GLN A 88 -2.09 -12.20 0.56
C GLN A 88 -2.46 -11.22 1.67
N HIS A 89 -1.50 -10.85 2.52
CA HIS A 89 -1.73 -9.89 3.59
C HIS A 89 -2.09 -8.50 3.07
N THR A 90 -1.51 -8.09 1.92
CA THR A 90 -1.91 -6.84 1.25
C THR A 90 -3.39 -6.85 0.85
N GLY A 91 -3.95 -8.01 0.46
CA GLY A 91 -5.37 -8.15 0.11
C GLY A 91 -6.31 -7.77 1.26
N ALA A 92 -5.95 -8.14 2.49
CA ALA A 92 -6.72 -7.77 3.68
C ALA A 92 -6.63 -6.26 4.00
N PHE A 93 -5.46 -5.64 3.76
CA PHE A 93 -5.28 -4.20 3.97
C PHE A 93 -5.97 -3.36 2.88
N PHE A 94 -6.00 -3.85 1.64
CA PHE A 94 -6.69 -3.27 0.49
C PHE A 94 -8.03 -3.96 0.25
N ALA A 95 -8.83 -4.08 1.31
CA ALA A 95 -10.18 -4.60 1.27
C ALA A 95 -11.14 -3.66 0.52
N ASP A 96 -12.29 -4.19 0.09
CA ASP A 96 -13.23 -3.50 -0.80
C ASP A 96 -13.80 -2.20 -0.24
N ASP A 97 -13.95 -2.11 1.08
CA ASP A 97 -14.36 -0.89 1.78
C ASP A 97 -13.35 0.26 1.60
N ARG A 98 -12.07 -0.06 1.40
CA ARG A 98 -11.00 0.90 1.11
C ARG A 98 -10.82 1.20 -0.38
N ARG A 99 -11.48 0.45 -1.27
CA ARG A 99 -11.38 0.65 -2.73
C ARG A 99 -11.79 2.05 -3.16
N ALA A 100 -12.87 2.58 -2.59
CA ALA A 100 -13.35 3.92 -2.90
C ALA A 100 -12.30 4.99 -2.55
N TRP A 101 -11.66 4.86 -1.39
CA TRP A 101 -10.57 5.75 -0.98
C TRP A 101 -9.39 5.66 -1.95
N SER A 102 -8.94 4.46 -2.31
CA SER A 102 -7.83 4.27 -3.25
C SER A 102 -8.12 4.82 -4.65
N ARG A 103 -9.35 4.67 -5.14
CA ARG A 103 -9.81 5.24 -6.43
C ARG A 103 -9.81 6.77 -6.45
N LEU A 104 -10.17 7.41 -5.35
CA LEU A 104 -10.12 8.88 -5.23
C LEU A 104 -8.69 9.40 -5.07
N ARG A 105 -7.87 8.65 -4.33
CA ARG A 105 -6.48 8.99 -4.01
C ARG A 105 -5.55 8.86 -5.22
N GLN A 106 -5.73 7.84 -6.06
CA GLN A 106 -4.77 7.56 -7.14
C GLN A 106 -4.65 8.70 -8.18
N PRO A 107 -5.75 9.29 -8.69
CA PRO A 107 -5.65 10.40 -9.64
C PRO A 107 -4.94 11.63 -9.08
N ILE A 108 -5.08 11.91 -7.77
CA ILE A 108 -4.39 13.03 -7.10
C ILE A 108 -2.87 12.80 -7.13
N ILE A 109 -2.45 11.57 -6.89
CA ILE A 109 -1.03 11.19 -6.92
C ILE A 109 -0.50 11.27 -8.34
N GLU A 110 -1.21 10.70 -9.31
CA GLU A 110 -0.80 10.72 -10.71
C GLU A 110 -0.63 12.14 -11.27
N ALA A 111 -1.48 13.07 -10.84
CA ALA A 111 -1.43 14.47 -11.24
C ALA A 111 -0.22 15.24 -10.66
N GLU A 112 0.33 14.80 -9.52
CA GLU A 112 1.32 15.56 -8.74
C GLU A 112 2.69 14.86 -8.72
N PRO A 113 3.73 15.41 -9.40
CA PRO A 113 5.07 14.82 -9.44
C PRO A 113 5.65 14.45 -8.07
N SER A 114 5.51 15.33 -7.07
CA SER A 114 6.09 15.10 -5.75
C SER A 114 5.42 13.94 -4.99
N LEU A 115 4.15 13.65 -5.30
CA LEU A 115 3.42 12.52 -4.76
C LEU A 115 3.79 11.22 -5.48
N ARG A 116 3.97 11.25 -6.80
CA ARG A 116 4.47 10.07 -7.55
C ARG A 116 5.84 9.64 -7.08
N GLU A 117 6.76 10.60 -6.89
CA GLU A 117 8.08 10.33 -6.33
C GLU A 117 7.99 9.70 -4.95
N ARG A 118 7.07 10.19 -4.10
CA ARG A 118 6.85 9.64 -2.76
C ARG A 118 6.32 8.20 -2.81
N GLU A 119 5.38 7.90 -3.71
CA GLU A 119 4.84 6.55 -3.91
C GLU A 119 5.92 5.57 -4.37
N LEU A 120 6.69 5.95 -5.40
CA LEU A 120 7.79 5.14 -5.93
C LEU A 120 8.86 4.88 -4.87
N GLY A 121 9.21 5.91 -4.08
CA GLY A 121 10.14 5.78 -2.96
C GLY A 121 9.66 4.80 -1.89
N LYS A 122 8.36 4.80 -1.57
CA LYS A 122 7.77 3.84 -0.61
C LYS A 122 7.80 2.41 -1.15
N LEU A 123 7.49 2.21 -2.44
CA LEU A 123 7.59 0.89 -3.09
C LEU A 123 9.05 0.38 -3.09
N ALA A 124 10.00 1.24 -3.44
CA ALA A 124 11.42 0.89 -3.43
C ALA A 124 11.93 0.53 -2.02
N MET A 125 11.51 1.28 -1.00
CA MET A 125 11.83 0.98 0.40
C MET A 125 11.27 -0.39 0.83
N ALA A 126 10.03 -0.69 0.45
CA ALA A 126 9.43 -2.00 0.69
C ALA A 126 10.22 -3.11 -0.01
N THR A 127 10.62 -2.94 -1.28
CA THR A 127 11.47 -3.90 -2.00
C THR A 127 12.77 -4.20 -1.24
N VAL A 128 13.50 -3.15 -0.83
CA VAL A 128 14.76 -3.31 -0.10
C VAL A 128 14.53 -4.10 1.18
N ARG A 129 13.51 -3.72 1.96
CA ARG A 129 13.24 -4.34 3.25
C ARG A 129 12.77 -5.79 3.12
N ILE A 130 11.91 -6.10 2.16
CA ILE A 130 11.49 -7.48 1.87
C ILE A 130 12.73 -8.33 1.55
N GLY A 131 13.64 -7.83 0.71
CA GLY A 131 14.89 -8.52 0.40
C GLY A 131 15.76 -8.78 1.64
N GLU A 132 15.86 -7.80 2.56
CA GLU A 132 16.58 -7.97 3.83
C GLU A 132 15.97 -9.08 4.70
N VAL A 133 14.65 -9.09 4.84
CA VAL A 133 13.94 -10.10 5.62
C VAL A 133 14.09 -11.48 4.98
N LEU A 134 13.96 -11.60 3.66
CA LEU A 134 14.17 -12.87 2.95
C LEU A 134 15.60 -13.40 3.12
N ARG A 135 16.62 -12.53 3.04
CA ARG A 135 18.01 -12.92 3.33
C ARG A 135 18.19 -13.39 4.78
N ALA A 136 17.56 -12.71 5.74
CA ALA A 136 17.58 -13.12 7.15
C ALA A 136 16.89 -14.48 7.37
N ARG A 137 15.93 -14.84 6.51
CA ARG A 137 15.31 -16.18 6.43
C ARG A 137 16.16 -17.22 5.68
N GLY A 138 17.36 -16.88 5.23
CA GLY A 138 18.28 -17.80 4.55
C GLY A 138 18.05 -17.94 3.05
N VAL A 139 17.21 -17.09 2.43
CA VAL A 139 17.07 -17.06 0.97
C VAL A 139 18.34 -16.49 0.34
N PRO A 140 19.06 -17.23 -0.52
CA PRO A 140 20.31 -16.77 -1.10
C PRO A 140 20.07 -15.72 -2.21
N GLU A 141 21.11 -14.97 -2.55
CA GLU A 141 21.10 -14.13 -3.76
C GLU A 141 21.38 -14.97 -5.02
N PRO A 142 20.82 -14.60 -6.19
CA PRO A 142 19.95 -13.43 -6.44
C PRO A 142 18.46 -13.66 -6.09
N ALA A 143 18.11 -14.83 -5.55
CA ALA A 143 16.72 -15.23 -5.36
C ALA A 143 15.96 -14.30 -4.39
N ALA A 144 16.59 -13.82 -3.32
CA ALA A 144 15.96 -12.87 -2.40
C ALA A 144 15.60 -11.55 -3.08
N THR A 145 16.51 -11.00 -3.90
CA THR A 145 16.28 -9.78 -4.67
C THR A 145 15.17 -9.97 -5.71
N LEU A 146 15.24 -11.05 -6.50
CA LEU A 146 14.22 -11.35 -7.51
C LEU A 146 12.83 -11.54 -6.88
N ALA A 147 12.75 -12.23 -5.75
CA ALA A 147 11.52 -12.46 -5.01
C ALA A 147 10.90 -11.14 -4.50
N ALA A 148 11.72 -10.25 -3.93
CA ALA A 148 11.26 -8.95 -3.46
C ALA A 148 10.75 -8.04 -4.60
N GLU A 149 11.52 -7.92 -5.69
CA GLU A 149 11.13 -7.11 -6.85
C GLU A 149 9.89 -7.66 -7.54
N THR A 150 9.79 -8.97 -7.66
CA THR A 150 8.63 -9.64 -8.26
C THR A 150 7.40 -9.46 -7.39
N GLY A 151 7.53 -9.61 -6.07
CA GLY A 151 6.45 -9.36 -5.12
C GLY A 151 5.90 -7.94 -5.25
N ILE A 152 6.77 -6.92 -5.26
CA ILE A 152 6.34 -5.53 -5.41
C ILE A 152 5.73 -5.25 -6.80
N THR A 153 6.25 -5.88 -7.85
CA THR A 153 5.65 -5.80 -9.20
C THR A 153 4.25 -6.38 -9.23
N VAL A 154 4.06 -7.59 -8.68
CA VAL A 154 2.74 -8.26 -8.60
C VAL A 154 1.78 -7.44 -7.75
N PHE A 155 2.22 -6.85 -6.65
CA PHE A 155 1.41 -5.93 -5.85
C PHE A 155 1.01 -4.67 -6.61
N HIS A 156 1.95 -4.04 -7.33
CA HIS A 156 1.67 -2.79 -8.05
C HIS A 156 0.65 -3.02 -9.17
N LEU A 157 0.87 -4.04 -10.01
CA LEU A 157 -0.10 -4.44 -11.03
C LEU A 157 -1.43 -4.83 -10.37
N SER A 158 -1.33 -5.61 -9.27
CA SER A 158 -2.32 -5.82 -8.19
C SER A 158 -3.35 -4.73 -8.10
N PHE A 159 -2.83 -3.67 -7.51
CA PHE A 159 -3.50 -2.49 -7.07
C PHE A 159 -4.09 -1.71 -8.24
N GLN A 160 -3.32 -1.51 -9.31
CA GLN A 160 -3.76 -0.76 -10.49
C GLN A 160 -5.01 -1.37 -11.14
N GLN A 161 -5.07 -2.69 -11.25
CA GLN A 161 -6.27 -3.36 -11.77
C GLN A 161 -7.42 -3.30 -10.77
N TRP A 162 -7.15 -3.53 -9.48
CA TRP A 162 -8.19 -3.49 -8.44
C TRP A 162 -8.92 -2.14 -8.36
N ILE A 163 -8.21 -1.02 -8.55
CA ILE A 163 -8.82 0.31 -8.59
C ILE A 163 -9.44 0.67 -9.95
N ALA A 164 -9.18 -0.09 -11.02
CA ALA A 164 -9.65 0.25 -12.36
C ALA A 164 -11.19 0.33 -12.43
N PRO A 165 -11.75 1.23 -13.27
CA PRO A 165 -13.19 1.29 -13.50
C PRO A 165 -13.75 -0.06 -13.98
N GLY A 166 -14.87 -0.49 -13.41
CA GLY A 166 -15.53 -1.76 -13.78
C GLY A 166 -14.93 -3.02 -13.16
N GLU A 167 -13.75 -2.94 -12.52
CA GLU A 167 -13.24 -4.08 -11.75
C GLU A 167 -14.10 -4.31 -10.51
N THR A 168 -14.45 -5.59 -10.30
CA THR A 168 -15.32 -6.06 -9.22
C THR A 168 -14.63 -7.07 -8.32
N ARG A 169 -13.62 -7.79 -8.81
CA ARG A 169 -12.82 -8.74 -8.03
C ARG A 169 -12.08 -8.04 -6.88
N SER A 170 -11.88 -8.75 -5.79
CA SER A 170 -11.10 -8.26 -4.65
C SER A 170 -9.61 -8.16 -5.00
N MET A 171 -8.86 -7.32 -4.26
CA MET A 171 -7.41 -7.23 -4.41
C MET A 171 -6.74 -8.60 -4.21
N GLU A 172 -7.22 -9.37 -3.25
CA GLU A 172 -6.77 -10.74 -2.99
C GLU A 172 -6.94 -11.66 -4.20
N ALA A 173 -8.14 -11.68 -4.81
CA ALA A 173 -8.42 -12.52 -5.97
C ALA A 173 -7.52 -12.17 -7.16
N ILE A 174 -7.35 -10.86 -7.44
CA ILE A 174 -6.50 -10.39 -8.53
C ILE A 174 -5.02 -10.74 -8.25
N THR A 175 -4.56 -10.57 -7.01
CA THR A 175 -3.18 -10.89 -6.62
C THR A 175 -2.91 -12.38 -6.75
N HIS A 176 -3.86 -13.22 -6.33
CA HIS A 176 -3.77 -14.67 -6.48
C HIS A 176 -3.68 -15.08 -7.95
N GLU A 177 -4.57 -14.56 -8.82
CA GLU A 177 -4.54 -14.80 -10.27
C GLU A 177 -3.18 -14.46 -10.89
N ARG A 178 -2.58 -13.33 -10.48
CA ARG A 178 -1.26 -12.92 -10.99
C ARG A 178 -0.11 -13.79 -10.49
N LEU A 179 -0.15 -14.24 -9.24
CA LEU A 179 0.83 -15.18 -8.71
C LEU A 179 0.75 -16.53 -9.44
N SER A 180 -0.46 -17.01 -9.72
CA SER A 180 -0.68 -18.24 -10.50
C SER A 180 -0.12 -18.09 -11.92
N ALA A 181 -0.44 -17.00 -12.62
CA ALA A 181 0.09 -16.74 -13.96
C ALA A 181 1.63 -16.65 -13.99
N LEU A 182 2.24 -16.02 -12.98
CA LEU A 182 3.70 -15.99 -12.82
C LEU A 182 4.29 -17.39 -12.62
N THR A 183 3.63 -18.23 -11.82
CA THR A 183 4.07 -19.60 -11.55
C THR A 183 4.00 -20.46 -12.81
N GLU A 184 2.92 -20.34 -13.59
CA GLU A 184 2.74 -21.03 -14.86
C GLU A 184 3.80 -20.64 -15.90
N LEU A 185 4.23 -19.37 -15.93
CA LEU A 185 5.30 -18.91 -16.82
C LEU A 185 6.65 -19.58 -16.53
N VAL A 186 6.92 -19.91 -15.27
CA VAL A 186 8.20 -20.51 -14.83
C VAL A 186 8.11 -22.04 -14.86
N HIS A 187 6.93 -22.62 -14.67
CA HIS A 187 6.66 -24.05 -14.67
C HIS A 187 5.46 -24.41 -15.58
N PRO A 188 5.60 -24.32 -16.91
CA PRO A 188 4.50 -24.65 -17.81
C PRO A 188 4.19 -26.16 -17.76
N GLY A 189 3.00 -26.52 -17.28
CA GLY A 189 2.45 -27.88 -17.41
C GLY A 189 2.44 -28.77 -16.16
N HIS A 190 2.35 -28.20 -14.95
CA HIS A 190 1.93 -28.92 -13.75
C HIS A 190 0.47 -28.65 -13.40
#